data_AF-A0A1V5J5F0-F1
#
_entry.id   AF-A0A1V5J5F0-F1
#
_cell.length_a   1.000
_cell.length_b   1.000
_cell.length_c   1.000
_cell.angle_alpha   90.00
_cell.angle_beta   90.00
_cell.angle_gamma   90.00
#
_symmetry.space_group_name_H-M   'P 1'
#
loop_
_entity.id
_entity.type
_entity.pdbx_description
1 polymer ?
#
loop_
_entity_poly.entity_id
_entity_poly.type
_entity_poly.pdbx_seq_one_letter_code
_entity_poly.pdbx_strand_id
1 'polypeptide(L)'
;MGGGTSRKNHSEVGSAYVHFNYTPQQDKATPSLIGDVPRGVMLREAPIFLGGQGAIAGPVQIAYGTVISAGVVCRTDCLKEEMIVSHPPKPASSKKFYPGLYGDVSHKVASNILYVANLLALRQWYRYVRHGFFVREKYGDDLYAGSQKVLENALTERIVQLRIFAKNLEKAATREKEIKRIFSVKAWRSQNQFLKNWPAMEEYLLKGNEENISLKRKESFLKIMKKQSGEFKTYLEAVKLLTPLQAQRGSAWLNDIVQGITSGCLSIYQHTKQ
;
A
#
# COMPACT_ATOMS: atom_id res chain seq x y z
N MET A 1 -8.14 -0.62 1.83
CA MET A 1 -9.07 -1.21 0.87
C MET A 1 -9.86 -0.10 0.22
N GLY A 2 -10.01 -0.10 -1.10
CA GLY A 2 -10.84 0.83 -1.83
C GLY A 2 -11.70 0.10 -2.86
N GLY A 3 -12.50 0.86 -3.62
CA GLY A 3 -13.31 0.34 -4.73
C GLY A 3 -14.81 0.52 -4.46
N GLY A 4 -15.56 0.65 -5.55
CA GLY A 4 -16.97 1.03 -5.52
C GLY A 4 -17.19 2.50 -5.86
N THR A 5 -18.43 2.81 -6.23
CA THR A 5 -18.84 4.14 -6.71
C THR A 5 -19.81 4.86 -5.77
N SER A 6 -20.32 4.16 -4.74
CA SER A 6 -21.25 4.75 -3.76
C SER A 6 -21.42 3.87 -2.52
N ARG A 7 -22.17 4.36 -1.53
CA ARG A 7 -22.58 3.52 -0.39
C ARG A 7 -23.41 2.27 -0.79
N LYS A 8 -24.04 2.26 -1.97
CA LYS A 8 -24.81 1.11 -2.49
C LYS A 8 -23.99 0.20 -3.40
N ASN A 9 -22.81 0.65 -3.83
CA ASN A 9 -21.87 -0.10 -4.67
C ASN A 9 -20.49 0.11 -4.06
N HIS A 10 -20.15 -0.70 -3.07
CA HIS A 10 -18.95 -0.56 -2.25
C HIS A 10 -18.23 -1.91 -2.13
N SER A 11 -16.95 -1.85 -1.81
CA SER A 11 -16.16 -3.04 -1.53
C SER A 11 -16.53 -3.62 -0.17
N GLU A 12 -16.53 -4.95 -0.06
CA GLU A 12 -17.01 -5.66 1.12
C GLU A 12 -15.97 -6.63 1.66
N VAL A 13 -15.94 -6.75 2.99
CA VAL A 13 -15.19 -7.77 3.71
C VAL A 13 -16.18 -8.64 4.47
N GLY A 14 -16.31 -9.89 4.05
CA GLY A 14 -17.19 -10.86 4.66
C GLY A 14 -16.81 -11.19 6.10
N SER A 15 -17.75 -11.81 6.82
CA SER A 15 -17.57 -12.17 8.22
C SER A 15 -16.36 -13.07 8.45
N ALA A 16 -15.69 -12.89 9.59
CA ALA A 16 -14.52 -13.69 9.99
C ALA A 16 -13.34 -13.68 8.97
N TYR A 17 -13.20 -12.63 8.15
CA TYR A 17 -12.05 -12.49 7.28
C TYR A 17 -10.80 -12.08 8.05
N VAL A 18 -9.68 -12.78 7.84
CA VAL A 18 -8.42 -12.51 8.55
C VAL A 18 -7.34 -12.00 7.60
N HIS A 19 -6.66 -10.92 7.98
CA HIS A 19 -5.44 -10.48 7.30
C HIS A 19 -4.22 -10.80 8.16
N PHE A 20 -3.45 -11.80 7.75
CA PHE A 20 -2.17 -12.15 8.37
C PHE A 20 -1.07 -11.22 7.83
N ASN A 21 -0.78 -10.16 8.58
CA ASN A 21 0.26 -9.19 8.28
C ASN A 21 1.58 -9.43 9.05
N TYR A 22 1.71 -10.59 9.69
CA TYR A 22 2.93 -11.06 10.33
C TYR A 22 3.58 -12.20 9.53
N THR A 23 4.91 -12.20 9.48
CA THR A 23 5.70 -13.35 9.02
C THR A 23 5.68 -14.46 10.08
N PRO A 24 5.99 -15.72 9.71
CA PRO A 24 6.27 -16.77 10.69
C PRO A 24 7.43 -16.45 11.65
N GLN A 25 8.27 -15.46 11.32
CA GLN A 25 9.35 -14.96 12.18
C GLN A 25 8.90 -13.79 13.08
N GLN A 26 7.58 -13.54 13.16
CA GLN A 26 6.95 -12.50 13.98
C GLN A 26 7.24 -11.05 13.55
N ASP A 27 7.61 -10.82 12.28
CA ASP A 27 7.73 -9.46 11.75
C ASP A 27 6.41 -8.98 11.17
N LYS A 28 5.96 -7.78 11.54
CA LYS A 28 4.79 -7.12 10.93
C LYS A 28 5.14 -6.47 9.58
N ALA A 29 5.80 -7.24 8.72
CA ALA A 29 6.44 -6.78 7.49
C ALA A 29 5.69 -7.20 6.22
N THR A 30 4.41 -7.56 6.32
CA THR A 30 3.65 -8.10 5.19
C THR A 30 2.34 -7.34 4.92
N PRO A 31 2.38 -6.01 4.70
CA PRO A 31 1.18 -5.25 4.36
C PRO A 31 0.64 -5.67 2.99
N SER A 32 -0.68 -5.75 2.88
CA SER A 32 -1.37 -6.06 1.63
C SER A 32 -2.09 -4.82 1.10
N LEU A 33 -1.96 -4.57 -0.20
CA LEU A 33 -2.57 -3.45 -0.90
C LEU A 33 -3.83 -3.94 -1.63
N ILE A 34 -5.00 -3.50 -1.19
CA ILE A 34 -6.30 -3.95 -1.69
C ILE A 34 -6.96 -2.78 -2.41
N GLY A 35 -6.86 -2.77 -3.74
CA GLY A 35 -6.96 -1.57 -4.57
C GLY A 35 -5.77 -0.62 -4.33
N ASP A 36 -5.72 0.48 -5.08
CA ASP A 36 -4.71 1.54 -4.91
C ASP A 36 -5.32 2.93 -4.71
N VAL A 37 -4.55 3.82 -4.11
CA VAL A 37 -5.00 5.19 -3.82
C VAL A 37 -5.24 6.01 -5.09
N PRO A 38 -4.33 6.05 -6.09
CA PRO A 38 -4.51 6.88 -7.28
C PRO A 38 -5.85 6.72 -7.98
N ARG A 39 -6.35 5.49 -8.09
CA ARG A 39 -7.66 5.21 -8.70
C ARG A 39 -8.80 5.25 -7.69
N GLY A 40 -8.57 4.73 -6.48
CA GLY A 40 -9.63 4.55 -5.47
C GLY A 40 -10.29 5.86 -5.03
N VAL A 41 -9.52 6.94 -4.90
CA VAL A 41 -10.06 8.24 -4.45
C VAL A 41 -11.02 8.89 -5.45
N MET A 42 -11.03 8.41 -6.71
CA MET A 42 -11.93 8.89 -7.76
C MET A 42 -13.34 8.29 -7.66
N LEU A 43 -13.54 7.22 -6.89
CA LEU A 43 -14.84 6.55 -6.72
C LEU A 43 -15.45 6.03 -8.04
N ARG A 44 -14.60 5.47 -8.91
CA ARG A 44 -15.00 4.94 -10.23
C ARG A 44 -14.65 3.46 -10.44
N GLU A 45 -13.88 2.87 -9.55
CA GLU A 45 -13.38 1.51 -9.70
C GLU A 45 -14.42 0.48 -9.24
N ALA A 46 -14.39 -0.70 -9.84
CA ALA A 46 -15.23 -1.82 -9.43
C ALA A 46 -14.94 -2.21 -7.96
N PRO A 47 -15.98 -2.57 -7.17
CA PRO A 47 -15.79 -2.99 -5.78
C PRO A 47 -14.95 -4.27 -5.70
N ILE A 48 -14.21 -4.42 -4.62
CA ILE A 48 -13.50 -5.65 -4.27
C ILE A 48 -14.33 -6.41 -3.24
N PHE A 49 -14.49 -7.72 -3.40
CA PHE A 49 -15.23 -8.57 -2.46
C PHE A 49 -14.30 -9.61 -1.85
N LEU A 50 -14.18 -9.61 -0.52
CA LEU A 50 -13.41 -10.59 0.25
C LEU A 50 -14.39 -11.51 0.98
N GLY A 51 -14.70 -12.67 0.40
CA GLY A 51 -15.70 -13.59 0.93
C GLY A 51 -15.40 -14.09 2.33
N GLY A 52 -16.44 -14.21 3.17
CA GLY A 52 -16.32 -14.55 4.59
C GLY A 52 -15.60 -15.88 4.86
N GLN A 53 -15.12 -16.04 6.09
CA GLN A 53 -14.30 -17.17 6.54
C GLN A 53 -13.02 -17.38 5.69
N GLY A 54 -12.64 -16.37 4.91
CA GLY A 54 -11.42 -16.34 4.12
C GLY A 54 -10.26 -15.66 4.84
N ALA A 55 -9.11 -15.61 4.17
CA ALA A 55 -7.97 -14.86 4.69
C ALA A 55 -7.03 -14.36 3.60
N ILE A 56 -6.23 -13.36 3.94
CA ILE A 56 -5.03 -12.97 3.19
C ILE A 56 -3.82 -13.31 4.04
N ALA A 57 -2.89 -14.07 3.48
CA ALA A 57 -1.54 -14.18 4.01
C ALA A 57 -0.62 -13.26 3.20
N GLY A 58 -0.32 -12.09 3.77
CA GLY A 58 0.39 -11.04 3.07
C GLY A 58 1.88 -11.31 2.85
N PRO A 59 2.57 -10.42 2.13
CA PRO A 59 2.00 -9.26 1.47
C PRO A 59 1.39 -9.69 0.14
N VAL A 60 0.23 -9.13 -0.21
CA VAL A 60 -0.39 -9.32 -1.54
C VAL A 60 -0.93 -8.01 -2.10
N GLN A 61 -1.06 -7.94 -3.41
CA GLN A 61 -1.78 -6.89 -4.13
C GLN A 61 -3.07 -7.46 -4.72
N ILE A 62 -4.19 -6.76 -4.52
CA ILE A 62 -5.50 -7.16 -5.05
C ILE A 62 -6.05 -6.03 -5.91
N ALA A 63 -6.29 -6.31 -7.18
CA ALA A 63 -6.84 -5.37 -8.14
C ALA A 63 -8.34 -5.16 -7.95
N TYR A 64 -8.84 -4.03 -8.46
CA TYR A 64 -10.27 -3.71 -8.44
C TYR A 64 -11.13 -4.75 -9.16
N GLY A 65 -12.38 -4.89 -8.72
CA GLY A 65 -13.30 -5.91 -9.25
C GLY A 65 -12.98 -7.35 -8.82
N THR A 66 -11.91 -7.59 -8.04
CA THR A 66 -11.58 -8.94 -7.58
C THR A 66 -12.62 -9.44 -6.58
N VAL A 67 -13.10 -10.67 -6.79
CA VAL A 67 -13.98 -11.41 -5.88
C VAL A 67 -13.22 -12.62 -5.36
N ILE A 68 -12.79 -12.58 -4.10
CA ILE A 68 -12.25 -13.76 -3.41
C ILE A 68 -13.41 -14.53 -2.80
N SER A 69 -13.58 -15.79 -3.20
CA SER A 69 -14.65 -16.65 -2.68
C SER A 69 -14.52 -16.90 -1.17
N ALA A 70 -15.65 -17.16 -0.50
CA ALA A 70 -15.66 -17.52 0.92
C ALA A 70 -14.78 -18.74 1.21
N GLY A 71 -14.12 -18.76 2.37
CA GLY A 71 -13.21 -19.84 2.77
C GLY A 71 -11.84 -19.84 2.08
N VAL A 72 -11.58 -18.94 1.13
CA VAL A 72 -10.30 -18.91 0.39
C VAL A 72 -9.22 -18.16 1.17
N VAL A 73 -8.06 -18.79 1.33
CA VAL A 73 -6.83 -18.13 1.82
C VAL A 73 -6.00 -17.67 0.63
N CYS A 74 -6.04 -16.38 0.33
CA CYS A 74 -5.24 -15.74 -0.71
C CYS A 74 -3.79 -15.54 -0.23
N ARG A 75 -2.83 -15.99 -1.04
CA ARG A 75 -1.38 -15.98 -0.72
C ARG A 75 -0.52 -15.39 -1.84
N THR A 76 -1.15 -14.93 -2.90
CA THR A 76 -0.50 -14.47 -4.13
C THR A 76 -1.24 -13.25 -4.66
N ASP A 77 -0.50 -12.39 -5.36
CA ASP A 77 -1.09 -11.21 -5.97
C ASP A 77 -2.20 -11.58 -6.96
N CYS A 78 -3.26 -10.78 -6.95
CA CYS A 78 -4.40 -10.81 -7.84
C CYS A 78 -4.38 -9.51 -8.65
N LEU A 79 -3.46 -9.41 -9.62
CA LEU A 79 -3.19 -8.15 -10.34
C LEU A 79 -4.15 -7.89 -11.51
N LYS A 80 -4.83 -8.93 -12.00
CA LYS A 80 -5.82 -8.81 -13.06
C LYS A 80 -7.16 -8.38 -12.46
N GLU A 81 -7.75 -7.34 -13.02
CA GLU A 81 -9.03 -6.78 -12.61
C GLU A 81 -10.20 -7.71 -12.95
N GLU A 82 -11.31 -7.54 -12.22
CA GLU A 82 -12.59 -8.23 -12.49
C GLU A 82 -12.50 -9.76 -12.49
N MET A 83 -11.64 -10.31 -11.63
CA MET A 83 -11.42 -11.75 -11.52
C MET A 83 -12.14 -12.36 -10.32
N ILE A 84 -12.71 -13.55 -10.51
CA ILE A 84 -13.12 -14.42 -9.41
C ILE A 84 -11.95 -15.31 -9.02
N VAL A 85 -11.59 -15.29 -7.75
CA VAL A 85 -10.51 -16.06 -7.15
C VAL A 85 -11.14 -17.16 -6.30
N SER A 86 -11.17 -18.34 -6.89
CA SER A 86 -11.64 -19.57 -6.26
C SER A 86 -10.51 -20.58 -6.38
N HIS A 87 -9.82 -20.87 -5.27
CA HIS A 87 -8.77 -21.88 -5.29
C HIS A 87 -9.19 -23.06 -4.41
N PRO A 88 -9.07 -24.30 -4.91
CA PRO A 88 -9.16 -25.44 -4.02
C PRO A 88 -8.04 -25.35 -2.97
N PRO A 89 -8.25 -25.90 -1.76
CA PRO A 89 -7.21 -25.97 -0.75
C PRO A 89 -5.96 -26.62 -1.34
N LYS A 90 -4.78 -26.00 -1.18
CA LYS A 90 -3.53 -26.65 -1.59
C LYS A 90 -3.36 -27.94 -0.79
N PRO A 91 -2.85 -29.02 -1.40
CA PRO A 91 -2.52 -30.24 -0.68
C PRO A 91 -1.63 -29.93 0.53
N ALA A 92 -1.86 -30.64 1.62
CA ALA A 92 -1.03 -30.52 2.80
C ALA A 92 0.43 -30.81 2.42
N SER A 93 1.33 -29.88 2.73
CA SER A 93 2.76 -30.08 2.60
C SER A 93 3.45 -29.62 3.86
N SER A 94 4.35 -30.46 4.37
CA SER A 94 5.18 -30.12 5.50
C SER A 94 6.51 -29.60 4.99
N LYS A 95 6.94 -28.45 5.51
CA LYS A 95 8.29 -27.93 5.32
C LYS A 95 8.87 -27.64 6.69
N LYS A 96 10.14 -28.00 6.89
CA LYS A 96 10.85 -27.65 8.11
C LYS A 96 10.89 -26.12 8.26
N PHE A 97 10.40 -25.63 9.39
CA PHE A 97 10.54 -24.24 9.78
C PHE A 97 11.91 -24.03 10.45
N TYR A 98 12.57 -22.93 10.11
CA TYR A 98 13.89 -22.58 10.66
C TYR A 98 13.77 -21.26 11.42
N PRO A 99 13.58 -21.29 12.76
CA PRO A 99 13.46 -20.08 13.56
C PRO A 99 14.68 -19.17 13.39
N GLY A 100 14.41 -17.87 13.20
CA GLY A 100 15.44 -16.85 13.04
C GLY A 100 16.20 -16.87 11.71
N LEU A 101 15.81 -17.71 10.74
CA LEU A 101 16.38 -17.68 9.38
C LEU A 101 15.38 -17.18 8.35
N TYR A 102 15.85 -16.35 7.43
CA TYR A 102 15.01 -15.70 6.43
C TYR A 102 15.32 -16.22 5.03
N GLY A 103 14.28 -16.32 4.21
CA GLY A 103 14.41 -16.53 2.77
C GLY A 103 14.63 -15.20 2.02
N ASP A 104 14.24 -15.15 0.75
CA ASP A 104 14.28 -13.91 -0.01
C ASP A 104 13.32 -12.86 0.58
N VAL A 105 13.82 -11.63 0.75
CA VAL A 105 13.07 -10.51 1.34
C VAL A 105 12.61 -9.49 0.29
N SER A 106 13.06 -9.62 -0.96
CA SER A 106 12.83 -8.65 -2.04
C SER A 106 11.36 -8.28 -2.21
N HIS A 107 10.47 -9.29 -2.27
CA HIS A 107 9.04 -9.06 -2.39
C HIS A 107 8.47 -8.28 -1.19
N LYS A 108 8.84 -8.66 0.04
CA LYS A 108 8.35 -7.97 1.24
C LYS A 108 8.79 -6.52 1.27
N VAL A 109 10.06 -6.25 0.96
CA VAL A 109 10.61 -4.90 0.89
C VAL A 109 9.84 -4.07 -0.14
N ALA A 110 9.67 -4.59 -1.36
CA ALA A 110 8.93 -3.91 -2.43
C ALA A 110 7.47 -3.63 -2.05
N SER A 111 6.76 -4.60 -1.46
CA SER A 111 5.37 -4.42 -1.05
C SER A 111 5.21 -3.37 0.05
N ASN A 112 6.13 -3.30 1.02
CA ASN A 112 6.08 -2.26 2.05
C ASN A 112 6.33 -0.87 1.46
N ILE A 113 7.30 -0.73 0.54
CA ILE A 113 7.59 0.54 -0.13
C ILE A 113 6.37 1.01 -0.92
N LEU A 114 5.77 0.11 -1.71
CA LEU A 114 4.56 0.42 -2.48
C LEU A 114 3.39 0.83 -1.58
N TYR A 115 3.23 0.17 -0.44
CA TYR A 115 2.21 0.50 0.55
C TYR A 115 2.43 1.90 1.15
N VAL A 116 3.66 2.22 1.56
CA VAL A 116 4.04 3.56 2.06
C VAL A 116 3.81 4.61 0.97
N ALA A 117 4.20 4.35 -0.27
CA ALA A 117 3.99 5.26 -1.38
C ALA A 117 2.49 5.57 -1.62
N ASN A 118 1.61 4.58 -1.47
CA ASN A 118 0.16 4.80 -1.50
C ASN A 118 -0.34 5.65 -0.33
N LEU A 119 0.17 5.43 0.89
CA LEU A 119 -0.17 6.28 2.05
C LEU A 119 0.27 7.73 1.84
N LEU A 120 1.44 7.96 1.25
CA LEU A 120 1.94 9.29 0.90
C LEU A 120 1.06 9.96 -0.16
N ALA A 121 0.64 9.22 -1.20
CA ALA A 121 -0.32 9.72 -2.18
C ALA A 121 -1.68 10.06 -1.52
N LEU A 122 -2.13 9.27 -0.53
CA LEU A 122 -3.36 9.54 0.19
C LEU A 122 -3.24 10.79 1.07
N ARG A 123 -2.08 10.99 1.71
CA ARG A 123 -1.75 12.22 2.44
C ARG A 123 -1.86 13.44 1.53
N GLN A 124 -1.31 13.38 0.32
CA GLN A 124 -1.42 14.44 -0.68
C GLN A 124 -2.88 14.72 -1.07
N TRP A 125 -3.68 13.67 -1.30
CA TRP A 125 -5.10 13.82 -1.58
C TRP A 125 -5.86 14.50 -0.43
N TYR A 126 -5.60 14.10 0.81
CA TYR A 126 -6.26 14.73 1.95
C TYR A 126 -5.84 16.19 2.13
N ARG A 127 -4.54 16.48 1.98
CA ARG A 127 -3.97 17.82 2.15
C ARG A 127 -4.50 18.81 1.12
N TYR A 128 -4.53 18.42 -0.15
CA TYR A 128 -4.81 19.37 -1.22
C TYR A 128 -6.23 19.29 -1.79
N VAL A 129 -6.91 18.15 -1.64
CA VAL A 129 -8.28 17.98 -2.15
C VAL A 129 -9.29 17.97 -1.03
N ARG A 130 -9.15 17.09 -0.02
CA ARG A 130 -10.15 16.95 1.05
C ARG A 130 -10.21 18.16 1.98
N HIS A 131 -9.07 18.80 2.26
CA HIS A 131 -8.99 19.93 3.20
C HIS A 131 -10.00 21.03 2.88
N GLY A 132 -10.15 21.41 1.59
CA GLY A 132 -11.09 22.44 1.17
C GLY A 132 -12.58 22.12 1.39
N PHE A 133 -12.91 20.86 1.68
CA PHE A 133 -14.27 20.44 2.09
C PHE A 133 -14.41 20.36 3.60
N PHE A 134 -13.36 19.97 4.32
CA PHE A 134 -13.39 19.95 5.79
C PHE A 134 -13.66 21.34 6.35
N VAL A 135 -12.94 22.37 5.89
CA VAL A 135 -13.05 23.76 6.39
C VAL A 135 -14.46 24.39 6.25
N ARG A 136 -15.38 23.73 5.54
CA ARG A 136 -16.78 24.18 5.37
C ARG A 136 -17.70 23.66 6.48
N GLU A 137 -17.27 22.64 7.21
CA GLU A 137 -18.07 21.94 8.22
C GLU A 137 -17.81 22.52 9.62
N LYS A 138 -18.83 22.53 10.49
CA LYS A 138 -18.75 23.07 11.85
C LYS A 138 -17.56 22.51 12.67
N TYR A 139 -17.23 21.23 12.48
CA TYR A 139 -16.12 20.54 13.14
C TYR A 139 -15.03 20.11 12.14
N GLY A 140 -14.93 20.84 11.04
CA GLY A 140 -14.07 20.55 9.91
C GLY A 140 -12.60 20.37 10.26
N ASP A 141 -12.05 21.33 10.99
CA ASP A 141 -10.64 21.39 11.34
C ASP A 141 -10.24 20.22 12.25
N ASP A 142 -11.07 19.89 13.23
CA ASP A 142 -10.85 18.74 14.11
C ASP A 142 -10.88 17.41 13.35
N LEU A 143 -11.85 17.25 12.43
CA LEU A 143 -11.95 16.05 11.57
C LEU A 143 -10.77 15.95 10.61
N TYR A 144 -10.29 17.09 10.08
CA TYR A 144 -9.12 17.13 9.22
C TYR A 144 -7.85 16.78 10.00
N ALA A 145 -7.64 17.38 11.18
CA ALA A 145 -6.50 17.11 12.05
C ALA A 145 -6.47 15.63 12.48
N GLY A 146 -7.63 15.07 12.85
CA GLY A 146 -7.78 13.65 13.15
C GLY A 146 -7.43 12.77 11.94
N SER A 147 -7.91 13.13 10.75
CA SER A 147 -7.61 12.40 9.50
C SER A 147 -6.11 12.43 9.17
N GLN A 148 -5.44 13.58 9.30
CA GLN A 148 -4.00 13.70 9.11
C GLN A 148 -3.24 12.85 10.13
N LYS A 149 -3.62 12.91 11.42
CA LYS A 149 -2.99 12.13 12.48
C LYS A 149 -3.09 10.62 12.24
N VAL A 150 -4.23 10.13 11.74
CA VAL A 150 -4.38 8.71 11.37
C VAL A 150 -3.42 8.31 10.25
N LEU A 151 -3.25 9.15 9.22
CA LEU A 151 -2.31 8.90 8.12
C LEU A 151 -0.86 8.93 8.59
N GLU A 152 -0.48 9.92 9.41
CA GLU A 152 0.87 10.01 9.99
C GLU A 152 1.18 8.82 10.90
N ASN A 153 0.21 8.39 11.72
CA ASN A 153 0.35 7.19 12.55
C ASN A 153 0.57 5.94 11.69
N ALA A 154 -0.19 5.77 10.61
CA ALA A 154 -0.02 4.64 9.70
C ALA A 154 1.36 4.65 9.01
N LEU A 155 1.81 5.81 8.50
CA LEU A 155 3.13 5.97 7.90
C LEU A 155 4.24 5.66 8.90
N THR A 156 4.19 6.30 10.07
CA THR A 156 5.19 6.12 11.15
C THR A 156 5.27 4.67 11.58
N GLU A 157 4.12 4.02 11.80
CA GLU A 157 4.07 2.62 12.18
C GLU A 157 4.70 1.72 11.12
N ARG A 158 4.43 1.94 9.83
CA ARG A 158 5.04 1.16 8.75
C ARG A 158 6.56 1.32 8.70
N ILE A 159 7.09 2.54 8.86
CA ILE A 159 8.54 2.78 8.90
C ILE A 159 9.19 2.11 10.11
N VAL A 160 8.58 2.23 11.29
CA VAL A 160 9.05 1.55 12.51
C VAL A 160 9.08 0.03 12.34
N GLN A 161 8.06 -0.56 11.73
CA GLN A 161 8.04 -2.02 11.48
C GLN A 161 9.13 -2.47 10.50
N LEU A 162 9.44 -1.68 9.46
CA LEU A 162 10.57 -1.97 8.58
C LEU A 162 11.91 -1.86 9.30
N ARG A 163 12.07 -0.90 10.21
CA ARG A 163 13.26 -0.77 11.06
C ARG A 163 13.43 -1.98 11.99
N ILE A 164 12.34 -2.47 12.59
CA ILE A 164 12.35 -3.70 13.41
C ILE A 164 12.73 -4.90 12.52
N PHE A 165 12.14 -5.01 11.32
CA PHE A 165 12.45 -6.07 10.38
C PHE A 165 13.95 -6.07 9.99
N ALA A 166 14.54 -4.89 9.73
CA ALA A 166 15.97 -4.75 9.49
C ALA A 166 16.80 -5.26 10.69
N LYS A 167 16.48 -4.86 11.92
CA LYS A 167 17.17 -5.36 13.13
C LYS A 167 17.08 -6.88 13.30
N ASN A 168 15.95 -7.48 12.92
CA ASN A 168 15.78 -8.93 12.98
C ASN A 168 16.61 -9.66 11.92
N LEU A 169 16.74 -9.08 10.72
CA LEU A 169 17.62 -9.58 9.67
C LEU A 169 19.10 -9.47 10.05
N GLU A 170 19.50 -8.41 10.73
CA GLU A 170 20.88 -8.23 11.22
C GLU A 170 21.29 -9.38 12.16
N LYS A 171 20.41 -9.76 13.08
CA LYS A 171 20.63 -10.94 13.96
C LYS A 171 20.79 -12.22 13.15
N ALA A 172 19.93 -12.42 12.14
CA ALA A 172 19.98 -13.60 11.28
C ALA A 172 21.25 -13.64 10.42
N ALA A 173 21.83 -12.47 10.10
CA ALA A 173 22.97 -12.37 9.20
C ALA A 173 24.25 -13.04 9.72
N THR A 174 24.36 -13.21 11.03
CA THR A 174 25.43 -14.01 11.67
C THR A 174 25.46 -15.48 11.21
N ARG A 175 24.36 -15.98 10.64
CA ARG A 175 24.18 -17.38 10.19
C ARG A 175 24.22 -17.51 8.66
N GLU A 176 25.05 -16.71 8.00
CA GLU A 176 25.22 -16.67 6.53
C GLU A 176 25.30 -18.06 5.88
N LYS A 177 26.19 -18.95 6.38
CA LYS A 177 26.40 -20.29 5.82
C LYS A 177 25.10 -21.11 5.81
N GLU A 178 24.29 -20.99 6.86
CA GLU A 178 23.01 -21.69 6.97
C GLU A 178 21.97 -21.11 6.01
N ILE A 179 21.88 -19.78 5.90
CA ILE A 179 20.94 -19.10 4.99
C ILE A 179 21.23 -19.51 3.54
N LYS A 180 22.50 -19.48 3.13
CA LYS A 180 22.93 -19.87 1.77
C LYS A 180 22.59 -21.33 1.46
N ARG A 181 22.78 -22.23 2.43
CA ARG A 181 22.53 -23.67 2.29
C ARG A 181 21.04 -24.02 2.29
N ILE A 182 20.25 -23.41 3.18
CA ILE A 182 18.82 -23.74 3.37
C ILE A 182 17.95 -23.04 2.33
N PHE A 183 18.25 -21.78 1.99
CA PHE A 183 17.44 -20.98 1.08
C PHE A 183 18.13 -20.76 -0.25
N SER A 184 19.15 -19.89 -0.31
CA SER A 184 19.98 -19.64 -1.49
C SER A 184 20.98 -18.51 -1.23
N VAL A 185 21.99 -18.39 -2.10
CA VAL A 185 22.84 -17.20 -2.18
C VAL A 185 22.03 -15.94 -2.52
N LYS A 186 20.97 -16.05 -3.34
CA LYS A 186 20.07 -14.94 -3.66
C LYS A 186 19.35 -14.41 -2.42
N ALA A 187 18.84 -15.31 -1.56
CA ALA A 187 18.17 -14.93 -0.32
C ALA A 187 19.12 -14.17 0.63
N TRP A 188 20.36 -14.65 0.78
CA TRP A 188 21.38 -13.94 1.54
C TRP A 188 21.67 -12.54 0.97
N ARG A 189 21.85 -12.44 -0.35
CA ARG A 189 22.13 -11.17 -1.03
C ARG A 189 21.02 -10.15 -0.82
N SER A 190 19.74 -10.54 -0.97
CA SER A 190 18.63 -9.59 -0.77
C SER A 190 18.50 -9.11 0.67
N GLN A 191 18.79 -9.97 1.66
CA GLN A 191 18.84 -9.57 3.07
C GLN A 191 19.94 -8.55 3.33
N ASN A 192 21.17 -8.83 2.91
CA ASN A 192 22.30 -7.91 3.09
C ASN A 192 22.12 -6.59 2.35
N GLN A 193 21.53 -6.65 1.15
CA GLN A 193 21.24 -5.46 0.37
C GLN A 193 20.23 -4.56 1.08
N PHE A 194 19.17 -5.14 1.64
CA PHE A 194 18.22 -4.40 2.45
C PHE A 194 18.88 -3.81 3.70
N LEU A 195 19.64 -4.60 4.46
CA LEU A 195 20.34 -4.15 5.67
C LEU A 195 21.29 -2.98 5.40
N LYS A 196 22.15 -3.12 4.38
CA LYS A 196 23.14 -2.10 4.01
C LYS A 196 22.48 -0.78 3.62
N ASN A 197 21.37 -0.85 2.87
CA ASN A 197 20.74 0.31 2.26
C ASN A 197 19.57 0.87 3.08
N TRP A 198 19.10 0.16 4.11
CA TRP A 198 17.95 0.57 4.92
C TRP A 198 18.05 1.99 5.49
N PRO A 199 19.18 2.46 6.07
CA PRO A 199 19.25 3.83 6.60
C PRO A 199 18.96 4.90 5.54
N ALA A 200 19.48 4.74 4.32
CA ALA A 200 19.23 5.67 3.22
C ALA A 200 17.80 5.55 2.68
N MET A 201 17.24 4.33 2.64
CA MET A 201 15.84 4.11 2.27
C MET A 201 14.88 4.75 3.28
N GLU A 202 15.17 4.61 4.58
CA GLU A 202 14.40 5.19 5.66
C GLU A 202 14.40 6.72 5.60
N GLU A 203 15.59 7.33 5.43
CA GLU A 203 15.71 8.77 5.22
C GLU A 203 14.90 9.22 3.99
N TYR A 204 15.02 8.51 2.87
CA TYR A 204 14.28 8.83 1.64
C TYR A 204 12.76 8.80 1.84
N LEU A 205 12.22 7.81 2.56
CA LEU A 205 10.79 7.69 2.83
C LEU A 205 10.27 8.75 3.81
N LEU A 206 11.12 9.26 4.71
CA LEU A 206 10.76 10.27 5.71
C LEU A 206 10.93 11.72 5.20
N LYS A 207 11.68 11.93 4.11
CA LYS A 207 12.05 13.26 3.61
C LYS A 207 10.88 14.11 3.07
N GLY A 208 9.70 13.54 2.88
CA GLY A 208 8.56 14.27 2.31
C GLY A 208 8.68 14.52 0.80
N ASN A 209 9.36 13.62 0.08
CA ASN A 209 9.63 13.75 -1.35
C ASN A 209 8.35 13.90 -2.19
N GLU A 210 7.22 13.34 -1.74
CA GLU A 210 5.95 13.38 -2.45
C GLU A 210 5.39 14.79 -2.66
N GLU A 211 5.79 15.77 -1.84
CA GLU A 211 5.37 17.17 -1.99
C GLU A 211 5.85 17.79 -3.30
N ASN A 212 7.00 17.34 -3.79
CA ASN A 212 7.69 17.88 -4.95
C ASN A 212 7.46 17.08 -6.23
N ILE A 213 6.74 15.95 -6.16
CA ILE A 213 6.47 15.10 -7.32
C ILE A 213 5.26 15.63 -8.10
N SER A 214 5.45 15.78 -9.42
CA SER A 214 4.39 16.07 -10.39
C SER A 214 3.56 17.34 -10.08
N LEU A 215 4.24 18.40 -9.62
CA LEU A 215 3.63 19.69 -9.26
C LEU A 215 2.69 20.26 -10.34
N LYS A 216 3.08 20.18 -11.61
CA LYS A 216 2.25 20.66 -12.73
C LYS A 216 0.93 19.89 -12.85
N ARG A 217 0.95 18.55 -12.67
CA ARG A 217 -0.28 17.74 -12.70
C ARG A 217 -1.14 18.01 -11.46
N LYS A 218 -0.51 18.16 -10.29
CA LYS A 218 -1.17 18.58 -9.04
C LYS A 218 -1.97 19.86 -9.28
N GLU A 219 -1.30 20.94 -9.67
CA GLU A 219 -1.94 22.25 -9.88
C GLU A 219 -3.05 22.20 -10.93
N SER A 220 -2.82 21.49 -12.04
CA SER A 220 -3.83 21.30 -13.08
C SER A 220 -5.08 20.61 -12.55
N PHE A 221 -4.92 19.55 -11.75
CA PHE A 221 -6.04 18.83 -11.15
C PHE A 221 -6.73 19.66 -10.06
N LEU A 222 -5.99 20.38 -9.21
CA LEU A 222 -6.58 21.24 -8.18
C LEU A 222 -7.44 22.36 -8.78
N LYS A 223 -7.06 22.90 -9.95
CA LYS A 223 -7.91 23.86 -10.69
C LYS A 223 -9.23 23.23 -11.14
N ILE A 224 -9.22 21.96 -11.55
CA ILE A 224 -10.45 21.22 -11.90
C ILE A 224 -11.30 21.04 -10.64
N MET A 225 -10.71 20.57 -9.54
CA MET A 225 -11.43 20.36 -8.28
C MET A 225 -12.02 21.66 -7.74
N LYS A 226 -11.29 22.78 -7.78
CA LYS A 226 -11.81 24.08 -7.36
C LYS A 226 -13.06 24.49 -8.15
N LYS A 227 -13.06 24.29 -9.48
CA LYS A 227 -14.23 24.54 -10.34
C LYS A 227 -15.40 23.59 -10.00
N GLN A 228 -15.11 22.31 -9.73
CA GLN A 228 -16.15 21.32 -9.46
C GLN A 228 -16.77 21.45 -8.07
N SER A 229 -16.00 21.88 -7.08
CA SER A 229 -16.42 21.91 -5.67
C SER A 229 -17.54 22.91 -5.42
N GLY A 230 -17.64 24.00 -6.19
CA GLY A 230 -18.62 25.07 -5.96
C GLY A 230 -18.64 25.56 -4.51
N GLU A 231 -19.66 26.34 -4.17
CA GLU A 231 -19.86 26.83 -2.79
C GLU A 231 -20.64 25.81 -1.94
N PHE A 232 -21.61 25.10 -2.53
CA PHE A 232 -22.55 24.24 -1.80
C PHE A 232 -22.40 22.73 -2.01
N LYS A 233 -21.50 22.27 -2.89
CA LYS A 233 -21.39 20.83 -3.15
C LYS A 233 -20.58 20.14 -2.07
N THR A 234 -21.05 18.96 -1.70
CA THR A 234 -20.31 18.02 -0.85
C THR A 234 -19.09 17.45 -1.60
N TYR A 235 -18.14 16.89 -0.85
CA TYR A 235 -16.98 16.20 -1.41
C TYR A 235 -17.38 15.11 -2.42
N LEU A 236 -18.38 14.29 -2.09
CA LEU A 236 -18.79 13.17 -2.93
C LEU A 236 -19.43 13.62 -4.25
N GLU A 237 -20.23 14.68 -4.22
CA GLU A 237 -20.80 15.28 -5.43
C GLU A 237 -19.69 15.84 -6.33
N ALA A 238 -18.74 16.59 -5.75
CA ALA A 238 -17.64 17.18 -6.51
C ALA A 238 -16.78 16.11 -7.21
N VAL A 239 -16.46 15.01 -6.53
CA VAL A 239 -15.68 13.91 -7.12
C VAL A 239 -16.47 13.16 -8.19
N LYS A 240 -17.76 12.89 -7.96
CA LYS A 240 -18.60 12.17 -8.93
C LYS A 240 -18.90 12.95 -10.21
N LEU A 241 -18.81 14.28 -10.16
CA LEU A 241 -18.96 15.15 -11.33
C LEU A 241 -17.71 15.18 -12.23
N LEU A 242 -16.59 14.59 -11.80
CA LEU A 242 -15.41 14.50 -12.63
C LEU A 242 -15.71 13.65 -13.87
N THR A 243 -15.42 14.21 -15.04
CA THR A 243 -15.42 13.43 -16.28
C THR A 243 -14.32 12.36 -16.23
N PRO A 244 -14.39 11.28 -17.05
CA PRO A 244 -13.34 10.27 -17.08
C PRO A 244 -11.93 10.85 -17.30
N LEU A 245 -11.80 11.84 -18.18
CA LEU A 245 -10.55 12.54 -18.45
C LEU A 245 -10.07 13.37 -17.23
N GLN A 246 -10.99 14.00 -16.51
CA GLN A 246 -10.65 14.78 -15.31
C GLN A 246 -10.19 13.85 -14.16
N ALA A 247 -10.89 12.74 -13.93
CA ALA A 247 -10.49 11.72 -12.97
C ALA A 247 -9.11 11.14 -13.31
N GLN A 248 -8.88 10.81 -14.59
CA GLN A 248 -7.58 10.33 -15.06
C GLN A 248 -6.44 11.31 -14.76
N ARG A 249 -6.66 12.63 -14.85
CA ARG A 249 -5.64 13.64 -14.51
C ARG A 249 -5.26 13.58 -13.03
N GLY A 250 -6.24 13.43 -12.14
CA GLY A 250 -5.98 13.26 -10.71
C GLY A 250 -5.28 11.94 -10.39
N SER A 251 -5.71 10.85 -11.03
CA SER A 251 -5.09 9.54 -10.85
C SER A 251 -3.65 9.54 -11.38
N ALA A 252 -3.38 10.22 -12.50
CA ALA A 252 -2.02 10.37 -13.02
C ALA A 252 -1.13 11.15 -12.05
N TRP A 253 -1.60 12.24 -11.44
CA TRP A 253 -0.84 12.96 -10.42
C TRP A 253 -0.47 12.06 -9.24
N LEU A 254 -1.44 11.34 -8.68
CA LEU A 254 -1.20 10.45 -7.55
C LEU A 254 -0.35 9.23 -7.92
N ASN A 255 -0.51 8.70 -9.13
CA ASN A 255 0.31 7.60 -9.62
C ASN A 255 1.77 8.04 -9.83
N ASP A 256 2.02 9.27 -10.29
CA ASP A 256 3.38 9.81 -10.37
C ASP A 256 4.04 9.84 -8.98
N ILE A 257 3.30 10.19 -7.92
CA ILE A 257 3.80 10.09 -6.54
C ILE A 257 4.12 8.64 -6.17
N VAL A 258 3.18 7.72 -6.38
CA VAL A 258 3.38 6.30 -6.03
C VAL A 258 4.60 5.73 -6.76
N GLN A 259 4.71 5.96 -8.07
CA GLN A 259 5.80 5.48 -8.90
C GLN A 259 7.13 6.16 -8.58
N GLY A 260 7.13 7.47 -8.35
CA GLY A 260 8.33 8.25 -8.03
C GLY A 260 8.94 7.81 -6.70
N ILE A 261 8.12 7.69 -5.65
CA ILE A 261 8.57 7.19 -4.34
C ILE A 261 9.02 5.74 -4.43
N THR A 262 8.23 4.88 -5.08
CA THR A 262 8.55 3.45 -5.17
C THR A 262 9.85 3.22 -5.93
N SER A 263 10.00 3.83 -7.11
CA SER A 263 11.20 3.69 -7.94
C SER A 263 12.42 4.33 -7.29
N GLY A 264 12.27 5.51 -6.67
CA GLY A 264 13.37 6.19 -5.99
C GLY A 264 13.87 5.44 -4.75
N CYS A 265 12.98 4.79 -3.99
CA CYS A 265 13.39 3.98 -2.85
C CYS A 265 13.96 2.62 -3.30
N LEU A 266 13.37 1.99 -4.33
CA LEU A 266 13.87 0.73 -4.87
C LEU A 266 15.21 0.87 -5.60
N SER A 267 15.52 2.03 -6.19
CA SER A 267 16.85 2.27 -6.75
C SER A 267 17.92 2.31 -5.65
N ILE A 268 17.62 2.92 -4.49
CA ILE A 268 18.49 2.87 -3.30
C ILE A 268 18.66 1.42 -2.83
N TYR A 269 17.57 0.65 -2.77
CA TYR A 269 17.65 -0.78 -2.45
C TYR A 269 18.58 -1.51 -3.43
N GLN A 270 18.44 -1.28 -4.73
CA GLN A 270 19.22 -1.94 -5.79
C GLN A 270 20.68 -1.47 -5.87
N HIS A 271 21.01 -0.27 -5.40
CA HIS A 271 22.36 0.27 -5.46
C HIS A 271 23.32 -0.56 -4.61
N THR A 272 24.25 -1.21 -5.31
CA THR A 272 25.43 -1.80 -4.70
C THR A 272 26.55 -0.78 -4.95
N LYS A 273 26.92 0.03 -3.95
CA LYS A 273 28.25 0.67 -4.01
C LYS A 273 29.27 -0.47 -4.12
N GLN A 274 29.92 -0.56 -5.29
CA GLN A 274 31.11 -1.37 -5.53
C GLN A 274 32.19 -0.99 -4.52
#